data_AF-A0A6A9T514-F1
#
_entry.id   AF-A0A6A9T514-F1
#
_cell.length_a   1.000
_cell.length_b   1.000
_cell.length_c   1.000
_cell.angle_alpha   90.00
_cell.angle_beta   90.00
_cell.angle_gamma   90.00
#
_symmetry.space_group_name_H-M   'P 1'
#
loop_
_entity.id
_entity.type
_entity.pdbx_description
1 polymer ?
#
loop_
_entity_poly.entity_id
_entity_poly.type
_entity_poly.pdbx_seq_one_letter_code
_entity_poly.pdbx_strand_id
1 'polypeptide(L)'
;MSNLIYHSEESYNKGESPFDAAIRETADSEQVRIVCPYISPTYVKSILSDVDEWQIITDVVAWVGTFHGDSRDEIKEFIEEHQDRIHHFRHIHAKVVLSDDSAVLGSANLTEKGVTGRTEMGVRFSEEEKIKELSEWFTRLWSESGPVDLGELDELVRASPSASSTHSQPTTALSSDAPRVRASFVDDVDSPTQLLNQVEEDDDRRMTADRFFGGVDNRIENLRSMLDYIDGTSPSEPALWSWLRDNTGAEKESTMETYVRFVRTIGLISKDGREHSITDAGDYYRSSGDSDFLFRHLSENVKGFETLLSILSEGPQTEKQVQSGLQEAFPEYSLTKGVITRHLEWLQSIGYIEENNGKYRITDEGNSTLRNRY
;
A
#
# COMPACT_ATOMS: atom_id res chain seq x y z
N MET A 1 35.80 -5.89 -8.08
CA MET A 1 35.26 -7.26 -8.30
C MET A 1 33.77 -7.09 -8.55
N SER A 2 33.22 -7.77 -9.57
CA SER A 2 31.82 -7.65 -9.94
C SER A 2 31.05 -8.93 -9.59
N ASN A 3 29.91 -8.76 -8.93
CA ASN A 3 29.05 -9.83 -8.45
C ASN A 3 27.63 -9.61 -9.00
N LEU A 4 27.06 -10.66 -9.60
CA LEU A 4 25.63 -10.65 -9.93
C LEU A 4 24.81 -10.73 -8.65
N ILE A 5 23.74 -9.96 -8.61
CA ILE A 5 22.80 -9.91 -7.49
C ILE A 5 21.45 -10.37 -8.02
N TYR A 6 20.93 -11.43 -7.43
CA TYR A 6 19.60 -11.95 -7.67
C TYR A 6 19.19 -12.80 -6.47
N HIS A 7 17.91 -12.87 -6.19
CA HIS A 7 17.39 -13.74 -5.14
C HIS A 7 17.63 -15.22 -5.50
N SER A 8 18.36 -15.95 -4.65
CA SER A 8 18.59 -17.39 -4.77
C SER A 8 17.46 -18.18 -4.08
N GLU A 9 17.41 -19.51 -4.24
CA GLU A 9 16.39 -20.38 -3.61
C GLU A 9 16.24 -20.16 -2.09
N GLU A 10 17.31 -19.76 -1.40
CA GLU A 10 17.29 -19.41 0.02
C GLU A 10 16.53 -18.09 0.27
N SER A 11 16.75 -17.06 -0.56
CA SER A 11 16.03 -15.79 -0.48
C SER A 11 14.56 -15.88 -0.94
N TYR A 12 14.16 -16.96 -1.64
CA TYR A 12 12.73 -17.25 -1.87
C TYR A 12 12.01 -17.71 -0.58
N ASN A 13 12.76 -18.11 0.45
CA ASN A 13 12.24 -18.69 1.70
C ASN A 13 12.71 -17.92 2.96
N LYS A 14 12.47 -16.60 3.03
CA LYS A 14 12.81 -15.73 4.19
C LYS A 14 14.31 -15.51 4.42
N GLY A 15 15.16 -15.78 3.44
CA GLY A 15 16.57 -15.38 3.50
C GLY A 15 16.74 -13.87 3.33
N GLU A 16 17.90 -13.33 3.76
CA GLU A 16 18.24 -11.92 3.54
C GLU A 16 18.23 -11.56 2.04
N SER A 17 17.81 -10.33 1.75
CA SER A 17 17.84 -9.79 0.41
C SER A 17 19.28 -9.49 0.00
N PRO A 18 19.79 -10.13 -1.08
CA PRO A 18 21.11 -9.81 -1.61
C PRO A 18 21.15 -8.40 -2.23
N PHE A 19 19.99 -7.82 -2.57
CA PHE A 19 19.91 -6.41 -2.98
C PHE A 19 20.08 -5.48 -1.79
N ASP A 20 19.39 -5.74 -0.67
CA ASP A 20 19.54 -4.93 0.54
C ASP A 20 20.97 -4.96 1.05
N ALA A 21 21.55 -6.16 1.16
CA ALA A 21 22.94 -6.35 1.58
C ALA A 21 23.91 -5.53 0.71
N ALA A 22 23.77 -5.64 -0.62
CA ALA A 22 24.63 -4.93 -1.55
C ALA A 22 24.43 -3.40 -1.49
N ILE A 23 23.20 -2.92 -1.30
CA ILE A 23 22.87 -1.50 -1.19
C ILE A 23 23.47 -0.95 0.11
N ARG A 24 23.26 -1.61 1.25
CA ARG A 24 23.82 -1.20 2.55
C ARG A 24 25.34 -1.21 2.54
N GLU A 25 25.98 -2.26 2.01
CA GLU A 25 27.44 -2.32 1.87
C GLU A 25 27.98 -1.20 0.95
N THR A 26 27.19 -0.76 -0.03
CA THR A 26 27.57 0.36 -0.90
C THR A 26 27.34 1.72 -0.22
N ALA A 27 26.28 1.81 0.60
CA ALA A 27 25.90 3.00 1.35
C ALA A 27 26.74 3.22 2.62
N ASP A 28 27.45 2.21 3.11
CA ASP A 28 28.48 2.32 4.16
C ASP A 28 29.72 3.05 3.63
N SER A 29 29.55 4.36 3.38
CA SER A 29 30.54 5.26 2.81
C SER A 29 30.25 6.70 3.22
N GLU A 30 31.27 7.57 3.21
CA GLU A 30 31.11 9.00 3.53
C GLU A 30 30.18 9.71 2.53
N GLN A 31 30.15 9.24 1.28
CA GLN A 31 29.35 9.82 0.22
C GLN A 31 28.51 8.80 -0.54
N VAL A 32 27.21 9.06 -0.67
CA VAL A 32 26.26 8.20 -1.40
C VAL A 32 25.45 9.00 -2.42
N ARG A 33 25.39 8.49 -3.64
CA ARG A 33 24.65 9.06 -4.76
C ARG A 33 23.64 8.06 -5.27
N ILE A 34 22.38 8.49 -5.38
CA ILE A 34 21.28 7.63 -5.79
C ILE A 34 20.65 8.16 -7.07
N VAL A 35 20.39 7.27 -8.02
CA VAL A 35 19.52 7.56 -9.18
C VAL A 35 18.44 6.50 -9.25
N CYS A 36 17.20 6.86 -8.92
CA CYS A 36 16.07 5.91 -8.90
C CYS A 36 14.73 6.63 -9.06
N PRO A 37 13.81 6.18 -9.94
CA PRO A 37 12.51 6.83 -10.13
C PRO A 37 11.51 6.55 -9.00
N TYR A 38 11.64 5.42 -8.32
CA TYR A 38 10.70 4.99 -7.29
C TYR A 38 11.47 4.62 -6.03
N ILE A 39 11.26 5.41 -4.99
CA ILE A 39 12.01 5.33 -3.74
C ILE A 39 11.00 5.25 -2.59
N SER A 40 11.10 4.27 -1.71
CA SER A 40 10.35 4.27 -0.46
C SER A 40 11.01 5.28 0.50
N PRO A 41 10.27 6.25 1.06
CA PRO A 41 10.80 7.20 2.05
C PRO A 41 11.42 6.48 3.25
N THR A 42 10.75 5.46 3.78
CA THR A 42 11.23 4.66 4.92
C THR A 42 12.53 3.95 4.59
N TYR A 43 12.61 3.32 3.42
CA TYR A 43 13.80 2.58 3.02
C TYR A 43 14.99 3.51 2.76
N VAL A 44 14.79 4.63 2.06
CA VAL A 44 15.88 5.57 1.78
C VAL A 44 16.40 6.24 3.05
N LYS A 45 15.51 6.58 3.99
CA LYS A 45 15.90 7.07 5.33
C LYS A 45 16.75 6.04 6.08
N SER A 46 16.41 4.76 5.98
CA SER A 46 17.16 3.67 6.63
C SER A 46 18.56 3.46 6.06
N ILE A 47 18.75 3.56 4.74
CA ILE A 47 20.09 3.37 4.14
C ILE A 47 20.98 4.62 4.21
N LEU A 48 20.39 5.79 4.44
CA LEU A 48 21.11 7.07 4.54
C LEU A 48 21.27 7.56 5.98
N SER A 49 20.82 6.82 6.99
CA SER A 49 20.81 7.25 8.40
C SER A 49 22.19 7.63 8.93
N ASP A 50 23.22 6.94 8.45
CA ASP A 50 24.61 7.08 8.89
C ASP A 50 25.52 7.67 7.80
N VAL A 51 24.93 8.26 6.74
CA VAL A 51 25.67 8.84 5.62
C VAL A 51 25.73 10.36 5.75
N ASP A 52 26.95 10.90 5.83
CA ASP A 52 27.19 12.33 5.99
C ASP A 52 26.76 13.15 4.76
N GLU A 53 27.25 12.74 3.59
CA GLU A 53 27.00 13.41 2.31
C GLU A 53 26.21 12.52 1.37
N TRP A 54 25.03 12.98 0.95
CA TRP A 54 24.25 12.22 -0.02
C TRP A 54 23.50 13.11 -1.00
N GLN A 55 23.25 12.55 -2.18
CA GLN A 55 22.56 13.20 -3.28
C GLN A 55 21.63 12.24 -4.00
N ILE A 56 20.42 12.69 -4.35
CA ILE A 56 19.41 11.89 -5.05
C ILE A 56 19.03 12.59 -6.35
N ILE A 57 19.03 11.85 -7.45
CA ILE A 57 18.41 12.25 -8.72
C ILE A 57 17.21 11.35 -8.97
N THR A 58 16.04 11.94 -9.15
CA THR A 58 14.80 11.19 -9.33
C THR A 58 13.80 11.91 -10.23
N ASP A 59 12.90 11.17 -10.86
CA ASP A 59 11.73 11.75 -11.51
C ASP A 59 10.67 11.99 -10.44
N VAL A 60 10.73 13.16 -9.79
CA VAL A 60 9.77 13.58 -8.75
C VAL A 60 8.30 13.43 -9.19
N VAL A 61 7.98 13.63 -10.48
CA VAL A 61 6.61 13.44 -10.98
C VAL A 61 6.22 11.96 -10.92
N ALA A 62 7.11 11.07 -11.37
CA ALA A 62 6.89 9.63 -11.28
C ALA A 62 6.89 9.15 -9.81
N TRP A 63 7.74 9.74 -8.97
CA TRP A 63 7.86 9.40 -7.56
C TRP A 63 6.58 9.74 -6.80
N VAL A 64 6.15 11.01 -6.81
CA VAL A 64 4.90 11.47 -6.18
C VAL A 64 3.67 10.78 -6.79
N GLY A 65 3.70 10.47 -8.09
CA GLY A 65 2.60 9.80 -8.79
C GLY A 65 2.45 8.31 -8.44
N THR A 66 3.52 7.65 -7.98
CA THR A 66 3.51 6.22 -7.65
C THR A 66 3.02 5.95 -6.23
N PHE A 67 3.27 6.88 -5.31
CA PHE A 67 2.88 6.77 -3.92
C PHE A 67 1.63 7.62 -3.64
N HIS A 68 0.82 7.18 -2.68
CA HIS A 68 -0.48 7.76 -2.37
C HIS A 68 -0.64 7.93 -0.85
N GLY A 69 -1.59 8.78 -0.44
CA GLY A 69 -1.89 8.98 0.98
C GLY A 69 -0.67 9.45 1.78
N ASP A 70 -0.49 8.87 2.97
CA ASP A 70 0.54 9.25 3.93
C ASP A 70 1.96 9.12 3.33
N SER A 71 2.23 8.10 2.50
CA SER A 71 3.54 7.97 1.84
C SER A 71 3.83 9.12 0.86
N ARG A 72 2.81 9.72 0.25
CA ARG A 72 3.00 10.90 -0.62
C ARG A 72 3.35 12.13 0.21
N ASP A 73 2.70 12.30 1.35
CA ASP A 73 3.00 13.38 2.27
C ASP A 73 4.41 13.21 2.86
N GLU A 74 4.83 11.98 3.17
CA GLU A 74 6.21 11.68 3.58
C GLU A 74 7.25 11.97 2.50
N ILE A 75 6.96 11.68 1.22
CA ILE A 75 7.85 12.06 0.11
C ILE A 75 7.97 13.57 0.03
N LYS A 76 6.84 14.28 0.14
CA LYS A 76 6.83 15.73 0.11
C LYS A 76 7.67 16.30 1.26
N GLU A 77 7.43 15.86 2.48
CA GLU A 77 8.19 16.28 3.67
C GLU A 77 9.69 15.98 3.51
N PHE A 78 10.04 14.80 2.99
CA PHE A 78 11.43 14.42 2.74
C PHE A 78 12.10 15.31 1.69
N ILE A 79 11.38 15.71 0.63
CA ILE A 79 11.90 16.64 -0.36
C ILE A 79 12.04 18.05 0.21
N GLU A 80 11.08 18.51 1.01
CA GLU A 80 11.13 19.82 1.67
C GLU A 80 12.31 19.93 2.65
N GLU A 81 12.59 18.86 3.41
CA GLU A 81 13.70 18.81 4.37
C GLU A 81 15.08 18.78 3.68
N HIS A 82 15.16 18.21 2.48
CA HIS A 82 16.42 17.92 1.79
C HIS A 82 16.47 18.46 0.36
N GLN A 83 15.84 19.60 0.12
CA GLN A 83 15.67 20.19 -1.22
C GLN A 83 17.00 20.40 -1.96
N ASP A 84 18.08 20.73 -1.24
CA ASP A 84 19.43 20.94 -1.78
C ASP A 84 20.15 19.64 -2.17
N ARG A 85 19.65 18.50 -1.69
CA ARG A 85 20.21 17.16 -1.92
C ARG A 85 19.40 16.33 -2.90
N ILE A 86 18.26 16.83 -3.40
CA ILE A 86 17.36 16.08 -4.28
C ILE A 86 17.11 16.89 -5.56
N HIS A 87 17.51 16.33 -6.70
CA HIS A 87 17.28 16.91 -8.02
C HIS A 87 16.16 16.18 -8.78
N HIS A 88 15.28 16.97 -9.41
CA HIS A 88 14.30 16.45 -10.35
C HIS A 88 14.92 16.21 -11.74
N PHE A 89 14.83 14.98 -12.25
CA PHE A 89 15.23 14.62 -13.62
C PHE A 89 14.11 13.84 -14.29
N ARG A 90 13.36 14.52 -15.17
CA ARG A 90 12.20 13.94 -15.87
C ARG A 90 12.58 12.71 -16.69
N HIS A 91 11.76 11.67 -16.60
CA HIS A 91 11.90 10.39 -17.31
C HIS A 91 13.18 9.60 -16.99
N ILE A 92 13.86 9.89 -15.87
CA ILE A 92 14.95 9.03 -15.41
C ILE A 92 14.37 7.68 -14.98
N HIS A 93 14.93 6.57 -15.47
CA HIS A 93 14.51 5.22 -15.07
C HIS A 93 15.70 4.31 -14.70
N ALA A 94 16.88 4.91 -14.54
CA ALA A 94 18.04 4.25 -13.96
C ALA A 94 17.78 3.88 -12.49
N LYS A 95 18.44 2.84 -12.01
CA LYS A 95 18.32 2.34 -10.64
C LYS A 95 19.74 2.02 -10.18
N VAL A 96 20.33 3.01 -9.52
CA VAL A 96 21.73 3.07 -9.18
C VAL A 96 21.88 3.57 -7.76
N VAL A 97 22.70 2.86 -6.98
CA VAL A 97 23.29 3.35 -5.73
C VAL A 97 24.81 3.35 -5.94
N LEU A 98 25.45 4.49 -5.70
CA LEU A 98 26.85 4.73 -6.00
C LEU A 98 27.52 5.36 -4.78
N SER A 99 28.65 4.82 -4.37
CA SER A 99 29.61 5.48 -3.49
C SER A 99 30.94 5.70 -4.22
N ASP A 100 31.94 6.22 -3.52
CA ASP A 100 33.26 6.49 -4.11
C ASP A 100 34.03 5.20 -4.46
N ASP A 101 33.66 4.06 -3.85
CA ASP A 101 34.38 2.79 -3.99
C ASP A 101 33.57 1.66 -4.62
N SER A 102 32.23 1.77 -4.63
CA SER A 102 31.38 0.72 -5.19
C SER A 102 30.05 1.24 -5.73
N ALA A 103 29.39 0.41 -6.54
CA ALA A 103 28.08 0.72 -7.07
C ALA A 103 27.22 -0.53 -7.20
N VAL A 104 25.92 -0.35 -7.00
CA VAL A 104 24.85 -1.30 -7.33
C VAL A 104 24.02 -0.71 -8.46
N LEU A 105 23.84 -1.47 -9.53
CA LEU A 105 22.89 -1.11 -10.60
C LEU A 105 22.10 -2.32 -11.08
N GLY A 106 20.84 -2.12 -11.45
CA GLY A 106 19.97 -3.22 -11.85
C GLY A 106 18.53 -2.83 -12.17
N SER A 107 17.62 -3.80 -12.01
CA SER A 107 16.19 -3.64 -12.27
C SER A 107 15.36 -3.28 -11.02
N ALA A 108 15.90 -3.54 -9.82
CA ALA A 108 15.25 -3.26 -8.54
C ALA A 108 15.12 -1.75 -8.29
N ASN A 109 13.91 -1.26 -8.01
CA ASN A 109 13.71 0.07 -7.46
C ASN A 109 14.01 0.06 -5.94
N LEU A 110 14.32 1.21 -5.36
CA LEU A 110 14.59 1.38 -3.92
C LEU A 110 13.28 1.42 -3.12
N THR A 111 12.48 0.38 -3.30
CA THR A 111 11.19 0.14 -2.64
C THR A 111 11.27 -1.23 -2.00
N GLU A 112 10.55 -1.47 -0.91
CA GLU A 112 10.52 -2.78 -0.25
C GLU A 112 10.23 -3.90 -1.27
N LYS A 113 9.15 -3.79 -2.04
CA LYS A 113 8.84 -4.78 -3.10
C LYS A 113 9.96 -4.97 -4.12
N GLY A 114 10.66 -3.91 -4.49
CA GLY A 114 11.79 -3.98 -5.42
C GLY A 114 13.01 -4.69 -4.81
N VAL A 115 13.23 -4.53 -3.51
CA VAL A 115 14.40 -5.08 -2.81
C VAL A 115 14.15 -6.49 -2.29
N THR A 116 12.94 -6.82 -1.84
CA THR A 116 12.64 -8.08 -1.13
C THR A 116 11.61 -8.99 -1.81
N GLY A 117 10.76 -8.44 -2.69
CA GLY A 117 9.54 -9.12 -3.15
C GLY A 117 9.46 -9.42 -4.66
N ARG A 118 10.33 -8.85 -5.48
CA ARG A 118 10.35 -9.02 -6.94
C ARG A 118 11.52 -9.88 -7.41
N THR A 119 11.29 -10.63 -8.48
CA THR A 119 12.38 -11.28 -9.22
C THR A 119 13.13 -10.21 -10.00
N GLU A 120 14.21 -9.71 -9.40
CA GLU A 120 15.07 -8.66 -9.94
C GLU A 120 16.47 -9.21 -10.26
N MET A 121 17.22 -8.49 -11.09
CA MET A 121 18.62 -8.76 -11.38
C MET A 121 19.43 -7.47 -11.29
N GLY A 122 20.61 -7.55 -10.69
CA GLY A 122 21.55 -6.44 -10.59
C GLY A 122 22.99 -6.90 -10.62
N VAL A 123 23.89 -5.93 -10.58
CA VAL A 123 25.32 -6.15 -10.40
C VAL A 123 25.83 -5.17 -9.36
N ARG A 124 26.64 -5.68 -8.42
CA ARG A 124 27.51 -4.84 -7.59
C ARG A 124 28.93 -4.94 -8.08
N PHE A 125 29.63 -3.82 -8.14
CA PHE A 125 31.03 -3.80 -8.53
C PHE A 125 31.81 -2.68 -7.84
N SER A 126 33.13 -2.81 -7.85
CA SER A 126 34.10 -1.90 -7.24
C SER A 126 35.31 -1.63 -8.16
N GLU A 127 35.11 -1.72 -9.47
CA GLU A 127 36.17 -1.40 -10.43
C GLU A 127 36.31 0.12 -10.58
N GLU A 128 37.46 0.67 -10.16
CA GLU A 128 37.75 2.12 -10.14
C GLU A 128 37.37 2.84 -11.45
N GLU A 129 37.73 2.28 -12.62
CA GLU A 129 37.40 2.87 -13.91
C GLU A 129 35.88 3.01 -14.14
N LYS A 130 35.09 2.01 -13.72
CA LYS A 130 33.63 2.05 -13.85
C LYS A 130 32.98 2.95 -12.81
N ILE A 131 33.51 2.98 -11.59
CA ILE A 131 33.04 3.89 -10.53
C ILE A 131 33.28 5.33 -10.95
N LYS A 132 34.43 5.62 -11.55
CA LYS A 132 34.73 6.93 -12.13
C LYS A 132 33.76 7.28 -13.27
N GLU A 133 33.54 6.37 -14.22
CA GLU A 133 32.59 6.60 -15.32
C GLU A 133 31.16 6.89 -14.78
N LEU A 134 30.71 6.10 -13.80
CA LEU A 134 29.39 6.26 -13.20
C LEU A 134 29.28 7.55 -12.37
N SER A 135 30.37 7.96 -11.72
CA SER A 135 30.48 9.25 -11.02
C SER A 135 30.42 10.42 -12.00
N GLU A 136 31.16 10.37 -13.10
CA GLU A 136 31.10 11.39 -14.16
C GLU A 136 29.70 11.48 -14.78
N TRP A 137 29.05 10.33 -15.01
CA TRP A 137 27.67 10.26 -15.45
C TRP A 137 26.71 10.91 -14.44
N PHE A 138 26.84 10.60 -13.15
CA PHE A 138 26.03 11.21 -12.10
C PHE A 138 26.24 12.72 -12.03
N THR A 139 27.50 13.18 -11.99
CA THR A 139 27.83 14.62 -11.94
C THR A 139 27.24 15.36 -13.14
N ARG A 140 27.26 14.75 -14.33
CA ARG A 140 26.63 15.31 -15.51
C ARG A 140 25.12 15.43 -15.32
N LEU A 141 24.43 14.38 -14.89
CA LEU A 141 22.99 14.43 -14.62
C LEU A 141 22.66 15.51 -13.57
N TRP A 142 23.43 15.56 -12.48
CA TRP A 142 23.28 16.55 -11.41
C TRP A 142 23.43 17.97 -11.93
N SER A 143 24.37 18.23 -12.83
CA SER A 143 24.59 19.54 -13.45
C SER A 143 23.53 19.92 -14.50
N GLU A 144 22.88 18.92 -15.11
CA GLU A 144 21.81 19.07 -16.10
C GLU A 144 20.42 19.17 -15.44
N SER A 145 20.31 18.88 -14.15
CA SER A 145 19.10 19.01 -13.34
C SER A 145 19.24 20.09 -12.26
N GLY A 146 18.14 20.37 -11.58
CA GLY A 146 18.11 21.33 -10.48
C GLY A 146 17.33 20.79 -9.27
N PRO A 147 17.44 21.50 -8.13
CA PRO A 147 16.66 21.19 -6.94
C PRO A 147 15.17 21.29 -7.25
N VAL A 148 14.36 20.56 -6.49
CA VAL A 148 12.90 20.57 -6.65
C VAL A 148 12.34 21.96 -6.32
N ASP A 149 11.52 22.54 -7.19
CA ASP A 149 10.77 23.75 -6.86
C ASP A 149 9.60 23.38 -5.91
N LEU A 150 9.62 23.94 -4.70
CA LEU A 150 8.62 23.58 -3.68
C LEU A 150 7.21 24.07 -4.03
N GLY A 151 7.08 25.14 -4.81
CA GLY A 151 5.79 25.62 -5.30
C GLY A 151 5.21 24.67 -6.33
N GLU A 152 6.02 24.24 -7.30
CA GLU A 152 5.64 23.22 -8.28
C GLU A 152 5.37 21.86 -7.62
N LEU A 153 6.12 21.49 -6.59
CA LEU A 153 5.88 20.28 -5.79
C LEU A 153 4.53 20.35 -5.06
N ASP A 154 4.21 21.49 -4.46
CA ASP A 154 2.92 21.72 -3.80
C ASP A 154 1.77 21.60 -4.78
N GLU A 155 1.91 22.22 -5.95
CA GLU A 155 0.93 22.12 -7.03
C GLU A 155 0.83 20.68 -7.54
N LEU A 156 1.95 19.97 -7.70
CA LEU A 156 1.98 18.58 -8.12
C LEU A 156 1.27 17.68 -7.11
N VAL A 157 1.52 17.83 -5.81
CA VAL A 157 0.87 17.00 -4.77
C VAL A 157 -0.64 17.29 -4.71
N ARG A 158 -1.06 18.54 -4.88
CA ARG A 158 -2.48 18.94 -4.91
C ARG A 158 -3.21 18.53 -6.18
N ALA A 159 -2.55 18.66 -7.33
CA ALA A 159 -3.11 18.39 -8.65
C ALA A 159 -3.01 16.90 -9.03
N SER A 160 -2.03 16.18 -8.46
CA SER A 160 -1.98 14.73 -8.56
C SER A 160 -3.21 14.20 -7.83
N PRO A 161 -4.18 13.61 -8.54
CA PRO A 161 -5.34 13.05 -7.88
C PRO A 161 -4.83 12.09 -6.78
N SER A 162 -5.57 11.99 -5.68
CA SER A 162 -5.57 10.78 -4.87
C SER A 162 -6.20 9.63 -5.69
N ALA A 163 -5.72 9.45 -6.92
CA ALA A 163 -6.15 8.39 -7.80
C ALA A 163 -5.46 7.14 -7.29
N SER A 164 -6.29 6.23 -6.79
CA SER A 164 -6.10 4.79 -6.87
C SER A 164 -5.11 4.42 -7.97
N SER A 165 -3.98 3.86 -7.55
CA SER A 165 -3.06 3.07 -8.34
C SER A 165 -3.46 2.88 -9.82
N THR A 166 -2.63 3.37 -10.73
CA THR A 166 -2.50 2.78 -12.07
C THR A 166 -1.91 1.34 -12.03
N HIS A 167 -1.92 0.71 -10.86
CA HIS A 167 -2.07 -0.73 -10.69
C HIS A 167 -3.51 -1.04 -10.27
N SER A 168 -4.49 -0.76 -11.14
CA SER A 168 -5.56 -1.74 -11.30
C SER A 168 -4.85 -3.00 -11.74
N GLN A 169 -4.59 -3.93 -10.81
CA GLN A 169 -4.30 -5.30 -11.20
C GLN A 169 -5.34 -5.66 -12.25
N PRO A 170 -4.95 -6.15 -13.44
CA PRO A 170 -5.94 -6.62 -14.38
C PRO A 170 -6.83 -7.59 -13.60
N THR A 171 -8.14 -7.36 -13.66
CA THR A 171 -9.19 -8.10 -12.91
C THR A 171 -9.19 -9.61 -13.18
N THR A 172 -8.31 -10.04 -14.08
CA THR A 172 -7.80 -11.39 -14.31
C THR A 172 -6.27 -11.32 -14.36
N ALA A 173 -5.59 -11.82 -13.33
CA ALA A 173 -4.17 -12.13 -13.39
C ALA A 173 -4.02 -13.57 -13.90
N LEU A 174 -3.05 -13.81 -14.78
CA LEU A 174 -2.69 -15.18 -15.16
C LEU A 174 -2.14 -15.88 -13.91
N SER A 175 -2.69 -17.04 -13.58
CA SER A 175 -2.07 -17.93 -12.59
C SER A 175 -0.64 -18.24 -13.03
N SER A 176 0.30 -18.16 -12.10
CA SER A 176 1.69 -18.50 -12.35
C SER A 176 2.14 -19.48 -11.27
N ASP A 177 2.72 -20.59 -11.70
CA ASP A 177 3.37 -21.57 -10.81
C ASP A 177 4.77 -21.10 -10.38
N ALA A 178 5.23 -19.93 -10.86
CA ALA A 178 6.53 -19.39 -10.51
C ALA A 178 6.60 -19.03 -9.01
N PRO A 179 7.71 -19.37 -8.33
CA PRO A 179 7.87 -19.04 -6.92
C PRO A 179 7.89 -17.52 -6.72
N ARG A 180 7.30 -17.07 -5.61
CA ARG A 180 7.33 -15.65 -5.19
C ARG A 180 8.54 -15.42 -4.31
N VAL A 181 9.28 -14.34 -4.57
CA VAL A 181 10.39 -13.92 -3.70
C VAL A 181 9.82 -13.44 -2.37
N ARG A 182 10.45 -13.85 -1.26
CA ARG A 182 10.09 -13.48 0.11
C ARG A 182 11.37 -13.29 0.93
N ALA A 183 12.17 -12.28 0.59
CA ALA A 183 13.41 -11.99 1.31
C ALA A 183 13.19 -11.00 2.48
N SER A 184 14.15 -10.89 3.40
CA SER A 184 14.15 -9.93 4.52
C SER A 184 15.27 -8.88 4.38
N PHE A 185 15.22 -7.79 5.15
CA PHE A 185 16.34 -6.84 5.25
C PHE A 185 17.47 -7.40 6.14
N VAL A 186 18.69 -6.89 5.98
CA VAL A 186 19.90 -7.41 6.67
C VAL A 186 19.94 -7.02 8.15
N ASP A 187 19.39 -5.88 8.54
CA ASP A 187 19.47 -5.37 9.93
C ASP A 187 18.44 -6.00 10.90
N ASP A 188 17.75 -7.07 10.48
CA ASP A 188 16.77 -7.80 11.32
C ASP A 188 17.42 -8.80 12.31
N VAL A 189 18.76 -8.83 12.45
CA VAL A 189 19.48 -9.87 13.21
C VAL A 189 20.50 -9.30 14.21
N ASP A 190 20.07 -8.57 15.24
CA ASP A 190 20.73 -8.62 16.56
C ASP A 190 19.93 -7.87 17.66
N SER A 191 18.88 -8.51 18.16
CA SER A 191 18.43 -8.32 19.55
C SER A 191 17.53 -9.47 20.03
N PRO A 192 17.90 -10.21 21.10
CA PRO A 192 17.08 -11.30 21.66
C PRO A 192 15.71 -10.87 22.21
N THR A 193 15.37 -9.59 22.13
CA THR A 193 14.07 -9.01 22.52
C THR A 193 13.15 -8.78 21.30
N GLN A 194 13.62 -9.01 20.07
CA GLN A 194 12.85 -8.85 18.82
C GLN A 194 12.28 -10.16 18.25
N LEU A 195 12.52 -11.32 18.88
CA LEU A 195 11.85 -12.58 18.53
C LEU A 195 10.31 -12.55 18.73
N LEU A 196 9.75 -11.45 19.23
CA LEU A 196 8.32 -11.19 19.38
C LEU A 196 7.81 -9.98 18.58
N ASN A 197 8.69 -9.27 17.87
CA ASN A 197 8.33 -8.14 17.01
C ASN A 197 9.00 -8.34 15.63
N GLN A 198 8.56 -9.36 14.89
CA GLN A 198 8.69 -9.34 13.44
C GLN A 198 7.69 -8.28 12.97
N VAL A 199 8.19 -7.10 12.58
CA VAL A 199 7.33 -6.10 11.97
C VAL A 199 6.87 -6.68 10.64
N GLU A 200 5.56 -6.95 10.61
CA GLU A 200 4.81 -7.33 9.43
C GLU A 200 5.11 -6.39 8.26
N GLU A 201 4.97 -6.90 7.03
CA GLU A 201 4.79 -6.10 5.81
C GLU A 201 4.06 -4.80 6.18
N ASP A 202 4.53 -3.62 5.75
CA ASP A 202 3.72 -2.40 5.85
C ASP A 202 2.60 -2.50 4.81
N ASP A 203 1.68 -3.36 5.16
CA ASP A 203 0.41 -3.54 4.56
C ASP A 203 -0.39 -2.29 4.94
N ASP A 204 -0.29 -1.28 4.06
CA ASP A 204 -0.96 0.03 4.10
C ASP A 204 -2.50 -0.08 4.29
N ARG A 205 -3.05 -1.30 4.24
CA ARG A 205 -4.44 -1.57 4.61
C ARG A 205 -4.67 -1.17 6.05
N ARG A 206 -5.71 -0.36 6.26
CA ARG A 206 -6.19 -0.03 7.61
C ARG A 206 -6.70 -1.29 8.31
N MET A 207 -6.44 -1.42 9.62
CA MET A 207 -6.95 -2.55 10.39
C MET A 207 -8.47 -2.50 10.63
N THR A 208 -9.09 -1.33 10.53
CA THR A 208 -10.49 -1.16 10.95
C THR A 208 -11.37 -0.81 9.76
N ALA A 209 -12.40 -1.59 9.42
CA ALA A 209 -13.45 -1.11 8.52
C ALA A 209 -14.29 -0.01 9.21
N ASP A 210 -14.80 0.97 8.46
CA ASP A 210 -15.93 1.79 8.95
C ASP A 210 -17.25 1.14 8.57
N ARG A 211 -18.31 1.49 9.29
CA ARG A 211 -19.66 1.04 8.91
C ARG A 211 -20.13 1.82 7.69
N PHE A 212 -21.21 1.31 7.10
CA PHE A 212 -22.13 2.12 6.33
C PHE A 212 -23.54 2.02 6.91
N PHE A 213 -24.41 2.96 6.57
CA PHE A 213 -25.75 3.10 7.16
C PHE A 213 -26.66 1.92 6.84
N GLY A 214 -27.59 1.57 7.76
CA GLY A 214 -28.60 0.53 7.54
C GLY A 214 -28.47 -0.73 8.38
N GLY A 215 -27.46 -0.83 9.26
CA GLY A 215 -27.21 -2.06 10.04
C GLY A 215 -26.85 -3.23 9.14
N VAL A 216 -26.91 -4.47 9.63
CA VAL A 216 -26.58 -5.64 8.81
C VAL A 216 -27.55 -5.81 7.64
N ASP A 217 -28.84 -5.62 7.90
CA ASP A 217 -29.91 -6.00 6.97
C ASP A 217 -30.07 -5.05 5.78
N ASN A 218 -29.87 -3.73 5.98
CA ASN A 218 -30.14 -2.72 4.93
C ASN A 218 -28.87 -2.06 4.38
N ARG A 219 -27.68 -2.43 4.87
CA ARG A 219 -26.43 -1.76 4.48
C ARG A 219 -26.13 -1.85 3.00
N ILE A 220 -26.30 -3.04 2.42
CA ILE A 220 -26.02 -3.26 1.01
C ILE A 220 -26.98 -2.49 0.12
N GLU A 221 -28.28 -2.50 0.47
CA GLU A 221 -29.31 -1.76 -0.25
C GLU A 221 -29.08 -0.24 -0.16
N ASN A 222 -28.77 0.28 1.03
CA ASN A 222 -28.47 1.70 1.21
C ASN A 222 -27.20 2.13 0.47
N LEU A 223 -26.16 1.29 0.48
CA LEU A 223 -24.93 1.56 -0.25
C LEU A 223 -25.21 1.65 -1.75
N ARG A 224 -25.94 0.68 -2.31
CA ARG A 224 -26.29 0.69 -3.74
C ARG A 224 -27.18 1.87 -4.11
N SER A 225 -28.17 2.20 -3.27
CA SER A 225 -29.03 3.37 -3.46
C SER A 225 -28.23 4.68 -3.45
N MET A 226 -27.19 4.78 -2.62
CA MET A 226 -26.29 5.93 -2.64
C MET A 226 -25.48 5.98 -3.93
N LEU A 227 -24.97 4.84 -4.41
CA LEU A 227 -24.25 4.75 -5.68
C LEU A 227 -25.14 5.15 -6.87
N ASP A 228 -26.40 4.70 -6.90
CA ASP A 228 -27.39 5.12 -7.90
C ASP A 228 -27.64 6.63 -7.87
N TYR A 229 -27.76 7.22 -6.68
CA TYR A 229 -27.91 8.67 -6.54
C TYR A 229 -26.68 9.44 -7.04
N ILE A 230 -25.48 8.99 -6.69
CA ILE A 230 -24.23 9.63 -7.11
C ILE A 230 -24.06 9.55 -8.64
N ASP A 231 -24.32 8.38 -9.24
CA ASP A 231 -24.27 8.17 -10.69
C ASP A 231 -25.25 9.09 -11.43
N GLY A 232 -26.48 9.21 -10.93
CA GLY A 232 -27.52 10.02 -11.59
C GLY A 232 -27.41 11.53 -11.40
N THR A 233 -26.63 12.02 -10.42
CA THR A 233 -26.68 13.44 -10.02
C THR A 233 -25.33 14.12 -9.83
N SER A 234 -24.23 13.37 -9.75
CA SER A 234 -22.88 13.89 -9.43
C SER A 234 -22.91 14.92 -8.28
N PRO A 235 -23.44 14.54 -7.10
CA PRO A 235 -23.87 15.52 -6.12
C PRO A 235 -22.68 16.23 -5.49
N SER A 236 -22.85 17.53 -5.25
CA SER A 236 -21.99 18.24 -4.30
C SER A 236 -22.08 17.63 -2.91
N GLU A 237 -21.06 17.83 -2.10
CA GLU A 237 -21.01 17.30 -0.74
C GLU A 237 -22.26 17.68 0.13
N PRO A 238 -22.75 18.94 0.16
CA PRO A 238 -23.99 19.26 0.87
C PRO A 238 -25.24 18.53 0.34
N ALA A 239 -25.30 18.28 -0.97
CA ALA A 239 -26.41 17.54 -1.58
C ALA A 239 -26.35 16.05 -1.22
N LEU A 240 -25.16 15.45 -1.16
CA LEU A 240 -24.97 14.08 -0.69
C LEU A 240 -25.33 13.95 0.81
N TRP A 241 -24.95 14.91 1.64
CA TRP A 241 -25.36 14.94 3.05
C TRP A 241 -26.87 15.07 3.22
N SER A 242 -27.54 15.88 2.40
CA SER A 242 -29.01 15.95 2.41
C SER A 242 -29.61 14.58 2.07
N TRP A 243 -29.15 13.96 0.98
CA TRP A 243 -29.64 12.67 0.56
C TRP A 243 -29.43 11.58 1.63
N LEU A 244 -28.26 11.54 2.27
CA LEU A 244 -27.97 10.55 3.33
C LEU A 244 -28.89 10.71 4.55
N ARG A 245 -29.20 11.94 4.96
CA ARG A 245 -30.17 12.18 6.04
C ARG A 245 -31.55 11.65 5.68
N ASP A 246 -32.01 11.96 4.47
CA ASP A 246 -33.37 11.65 4.02
C ASP A 246 -33.58 10.15 3.77
N ASN A 247 -32.52 9.42 3.39
CA ASN A 247 -32.64 8.01 2.94
C ASN A 247 -32.09 6.98 3.93
N THR A 248 -31.26 7.38 4.89
CA THR A 248 -30.57 6.42 5.77
C THR A 248 -30.75 6.68 7.27
N GLY A 249 -31.40 7.78 7.64
CA GLY A 249 -31.55 8.20 9.04
C GLY A 249 -30.25 8.73 9.66
N ALA A 250 -29.28 9.14 8.83
CA ALA A 250 -28.06 9.76 9.30
C ALA A 250 -28.37 11.08 10.03
N GLU A 251 -27.79 11.32 11.20
CA GLU A 251 -28.03 12.55 11.98
C GLU A 251 -26.81 13.47 12.02
N LYS A 252 -25.60 12.88 12.10
CA LYS A 252 -24.35 13.61 12.31
C LYS A 252 -23.54 13.67 11.02
N GLU A 253 -23.17 14.89 10.63
CA GLU A 253 -22.35 15.15 9.45
C GLU A 253 -20.99 14.46 9.52
N SER A 254 -20.31 14.51 10.67
CA SER A 254 -19.04 13.81 10.85
C SER A 254 -19.13 12.29 10.67
N THR A 255 -20.27 11.68 11.00
CA THR A 255 -20.53 10.25 10.73
C THR A 255 -20.75 10.00 9.25
N MET A 256 -21.53 10.85 8.57
CA MET A 256 -21.71 10.76 7.12
C MET A 256 -20.38 10.91 6.38
N GLU A 257 -19.56 11.87 6.79
CA GLU A 257 -18.23 12.09 6.22
C GLU A 257 -17.33 10.86 6.41
N THR A 258 -17.29 10.30 7.62
CA THR A 258 -16.51 9.09 7.92
C THR A 258 -16.93 7.92 7.02
N TYR A 259 -18.24 7.66 6.89
CA TYR A 259 -18.74 6.53 6.12
C TYR A 259 -18.55 6.71 4.61
N VAL A 260 -18.79 7.92 4.08
CA VAL A 260 -18.53 8.23 2.67
C VAL A 260 -17.04 8.19 2.35
N ARG A 261 -16.19 8.67 3.26
CA ARG A 261 -14.74 8.54 3.13
C ARG A 261 -14.32 7.07 3.07
N PHE A 262 -14.92 6.20 3.87
CA PHE A 262 -14.64 4.76 3.78
C PHE A 262 -15.08 4.13 2.46
N VAL A 263 -16.25 4.50 1.93
CA VAL A 263 -16.70 4.05 0.60
C VAL A 263 -15.73 4.50 -0.51
N ARG A 264 -15.11 5.69 -0.36
CA ARG A 264 -13.99 6.12 -1.22
C ARG A 264 -12.73 5.29 -1.01
N THR A 265 -12.37 4.98 0.24
CA THR A 265 -11.19 4.16 0.57
C THR A 265 -11.27 2.79 -0.09
N ILE A 266 -12.44 2.15 -0.09
CA ILE A 266 -12.63 0.87 -0.80
C ILE A 266 -12.83 1.03 -2.32
N GLY A 267 -12.72 2.26 -2.84
CA GLY A 267 -12.64 2.55 -4.27
C GLY A 267 -13.96 2.59 -5.02
N LEU A 268 -15.12 2.62 -4.37
CA LEU A 268 -16.42 2.60 -5.06
C LEU A 268 -16.87 3.99 -5.56
N ILE A 269 -16.40 5.06 -4.93
CA ILE A 269 -16.69 6.43 -5.35
C ILE A 269 -15.42 7.26 -5.31
N SER A 270 -15.39 8.34 -6.08
CA SER A 270 -14.33 9.33 -6.05
C SER A 270 -14.92 10.71 -5.74
N LYS A 271 -14.04 11.68 -5.49
CA LYS A 271 -14.41 13.09 -5.33
C LYS A 271 -13.49 13.90 -6.23
N ASP A 272 -14.06 14.61 -7.17
CA ASP A 272 -13.35 15.55 -8.03
C ASP A 272 -13.78 16.97 -7.66
N GLY A 273 -12.84 17.76 -7.13
CA GLY A 273 -13.11 19.07 -6.56
C GLY A 273 -14.20 19.04 -5.47
N ARG A 274 -15.42 19.47 -5.82
CA ARG A 274 -16.56 19.61 -4.89
C ARG A 274 -17.66 18.57 -5.10
N GLU A 275 -17.56 17.73 -6.13
CA GLU A 275 -18.60 16.79 -6.53
C GLU A 275 -18.15 15.35 -6.32
N HIS A 276 -19.11 14.48 -5.98
CA HIS A 276 -18.90 13.05 -5.88
C HIS A 276 -19.28 12.37 -7.19
N SER A 277 -18.48 11.39 -7.60
CA SER A 277 -18.72 10.57 -8.78
C SER A 277 -18.50 9.09 -8.46
N ILE A 278 -19.18 8.23 -9.19
CA ILE A 278 -18.96 6.78 -9.09
C ILE A 278 -17.70 6.41 -9.86
N THR A 279 -16.92 5.44 -9.36
CA THR A 279 -15.81 4.86 -10.11
C THR A 279 -16.30 3.70 -10.98
N ASP A 280 -15.45 3.18 -11.86
CA ASP A 280 -15.76 1.96 -12.62
C ASP A 280 -16.09 0.77 -11.68
N ALA A 281 -15.39 0.67 -10.54
CA ALA A 281 -15.65 -0.34 -9.52
C ALA A 281 -17.00 -0.13 -8.83
N GLY A 282 -17.33 1.13 -8.53
CA GLY A 282 -18.65 1.51 -8.04
C GLY A 282 -19.76 1.13 -9.00
N ASP A 283 -19.61 1.44 -10.28
CA ASP A 283 -20.63 1.18 -11.30
C ASP A 283 -20.83 -0.32 -11.53
N TYR A 284 -19.72 -1.08 -11.57
CA TYR A 284 -19.77 -2.54 -11.61
C TYR A 284 -20.51 -3.09 -10.39
N TYR A 285 -20.16 -2.67 -9.17
CA TYR A 285 -20.81 -3.18 -7.97
C TYR A 285 -22.29 -2.78 -7.89
N ARG A 286 -22.61 -1.54 -8.23
CA ARG A 286 -23.99 -1.00 -8.27
C ARG A 286 -24.88 -1.82 -9.20
N SER A 287 -24.38 -2.14 -10.40
CA SER A 287 -25.13 -2.89 -11.42
C SER A 287 -25.23 -4.39 -11.11
N SER A 288 -24.12 -5.02 -10.72
CA SER A 288 -24.05 -6.48 -10.47
C SER A 288 -24.61 -6.89 -9.11
N GLY A 289 -24.39 -6.08 -8.07
CA GLY A 289 -24.62 -6.48 -6.68
C GLY A 289 -23.71 -7.62 -6.22
N ASP A 290 -22.55 -7.82 -6.87
CA ASP A 290 -21.64 -8.94 -6.64
C ASP A 290 -20.94 -8.84 -5.26
N SER A 291 -21.31 -9.73 -4.33
CA SER A 291 -20.73 -9.80 -2.99
C SER A 291 -19.23 -10.13 -2.99
N ASP A 292 -18.75 -10.96 -3.93
CA ASP A 292 -17.32 -11.30 -3.99
C ASP A 292 -16.49 -10.12 -4.47
N PHE A 293 -17.04 -9.38 -5.44
CA PHE A 293 -16.45 -8.13 -5.87
C PHE A 293 -16.30 -7.15 -4.69
N LEU A 294 -17.36 -6.92 -3.91
CA LEU A 294 -17.28 -6.04 -2.74
C LEU A 294 -16.32 -6.58 -1.66
N PHE A 295 -16.36 -7.88 -1.39
CA PHE A 295 -15.46 -8.52 -0.43
C PHE A 295 -13.98 -8.35 -0.79
N ARG A 296 -13.65 -8.44 -2.08
CA ARG A 296 -12.30 -8.18 -2.57
C ARG A 296 -11.88 -6.75 -2.28
N HIS A 297 -12.71 -5.76 -2.62
CA HIS A 297 -12.41 -4.35 -2.36
C HIS A 297 -12.27 -4.05 -0.86
N LEU A 298 -13.06 -4.72 -0.01
CA LEU A 298 -12.89 -4.64 1.44
C LEU A 298 -11.55 -5.24 1.87
N SER A 299 -11.23 -6.46 1.43
CA SER A 299 -9.99 -7.18 1.81
C SER A 299 -8.72 -6.54 1.25
N GLU A 300 -8.79 -5.85 0.11
CA GLU A 300 -7.66 -5.12 -0.48
C GLU A 300 -7.34 -3.82 0.24
N ASN A 301 -8.29 -3.27 1.02
CA ASN A 301 -8.14 -1.99 1.71
C ASN A 301 -8.18 -2.11 3.23
N VAL A 302 -8.63 -3.26 3.77
CA VAL A 302 -8.80 -3.51 5.20
C VAL A 302 -8.25 -4.88 5.58
N LYS A 303 -7.38 -4.91 6.59
CA LYS A 303 -6.80 -6.16 7.11
C LYS A 303 -7.88 -7.03 7.77
N GLY A 304 -7.65 -8.34 7.78
CA GLY A 304 -8.36 -9.27 8.64
C GLY A 304 -9.66 -9.87 8.11
N PHE A 305 -10.22 -9.42 7.00
CA PHE A 305 -11.42 -10.04 6.41
C PHE A 305 -11.20 -11.51 6.00
N GLU A 306 -10.11 -11.82 5.31
CA GLU A 306 -9.76 -13.19 4.91
C GLU A 306 -9.40 -14.06 6.13
N THR A 307 -8.63 -13.50 7.06
CA THR A 307 -8.27 -14.17 8.34
C THR A 307 -9.52 -14.54 9.14
N LEU A 308 -10.53 -13.65 9.19
CA LEU A 308 -11.79 -13.92 9.86
C LEU A 308 -12.55 -15.08 9.23
N LEU A 309 -12.60 -15.15 7.90
CA LEU A 309 -13.21 -16.30 7.21
C LEU A 309 -12.44 -17.59 7.50
N SER A 310 -11.10 -17.55 7.53
CA SER A 310 -10.28 -18.70 7.90
C SER A 310 -10.60 -19.19 9.31
N ILE A 311 -10.66 -18.31 10.31
CA ILE A 311 -11.02 -18.64 11.70
C ILE A 311 -12.42 -19.27 11.77
N LEU A 312 -13.38 -18.72 11.03
CA LEU A 312 -14.77 -19.21 11.04
C LEU A 312 -14.96 -20.50 10.23
N SER A 313 -14.00 -20.85 9.35
CA SER A 313 -14.01 -22.11 8.61
C SER A 313 -13.74 -23.33 9.50
N GLU A 314 -13.10 -23.13 10.65
CA GLU A 314 -12.85 -24.18 11.65
C GLU A 314 -14.11 -24.55 12.46
N GLY A 315 -15.13 -23.69 12.42
CA GLY A 315 -16.43 -23.91 13.05
C GLY A 315 -17.02 -22.65 13.70
N PRO A 316 -18.23 -22.75 14.29
CA PRO A 316 -18.91 -21.58 14.85
C PRO A 316 -18.16 -20.97 16.07
N GLN A 317 -17.84 -19.68 16.00
CA GLN A 317 -17.08 -18.95 17.02
C GLN A 317 -17.90 -17.82 17.66
N THR A 318 -17.68 -17.53 18.94
CA THR A 318 -18.21 -16.31 19.58
C THR A 318 -17.40 -15.07 19.17
N GLU A 319 -17.98 -13.86 19.31
CA GLU A 319 -17.26 -12.59 19.07
C GLU A 319 -15.90 -12.53 19.79
N LYS A 320 -15.85 -13.04 21.03
CA LYS A 320 -14.61 -13.06 21.84
C LYS A 320 -13.56 -14.00 21.25
N GLN A 321 -13.96 -15.18 20.77
CA GLN A 321 -13.03 -16.12 20.15
C GLN A 321 -12.52 -15.58 18.82
N VAL A 322 -13.39 -14.98 18.02
CA VAL A 322 -13.03 -14.29 16.79
C VAL A 322 -12.04 -13.16 17.06
N GLN A 323 -12.31 -12.33 18.07
CA GLN A 323 -11.41 -11.25 18.49
C GLN A 323 -10.05 -11.80 18.90
N SER A 324 -10.01 -12.87 19.71
CA SER A 324 -8.75 -13.49 20.15
C SER A 324 -7.96 -14.06 18.97
N GLY A 325 -8.60 -14.78 18.05
CA GLY A 325 -7.92 -15.33 16.87
C GLY A 325 -7.41 -14.23 15.93
N LEU A 326 -8.19 -13.16 15.73
CA LEU A 326 -7.73 -12.03 14.92
C LEU A 326 -6.59 -11.26 15.59
N GLN A 327 -6.63 -11.12 16.92
CA GLN A 327 -5.58 -10.46 17.70
C GLN A 327 -4.28 -11.28 17.70
N GLU A 328 -4.38 -12.60 17.65
CA GLU A 328 -3.22 -13.49 17.49
C GLU A 328 -2.60 -13.38 16.10
N ALA A 329 -3.43 -13.21 15.07
CA ALA A 329 -2.98 -13.03 13.69
C ALA A 329 -2.43 -11.62 13.39
N PHE A 330 -2.78 -10.63 14.21
CA PHE A 330 -2.40 -9.21 14.07
C PHE A 330 -2.02 -8.64 15.45
N PRO A 331 -0.91 -9.12 16.06
CA PRO A 331 -0.52 -8.80 17.44
C PRO A 331 -0.18 -7.32 17.66
N GLU A 332 0.22 -6.60 16.63
CA GLU A 332 0.59 -5.19 16.61
C GLU A 332 -0.61 -4.23 16.73
N TYR A 333 -1.82 -4.66 16.36
CA TYR A 333 -3.01 -3.81 16.48
C TYR A 333 -3.76 -4.04 17.79
N SER A 334 -4.26 -2.96 18.39
CA SER A 334 -5.23 -3.05 19.48
C SER A 334 -6.64 -3.30 18.92
N LEU A 335 -7.03 -4.57 18.81
CA LEU A 335 -8.33 -4.94 18.24
C LEU A 335 -9.43 -4.80 19.28
N THR A 336 -9.99 -3.60 19.42
CA THR A 336 -11.16 -3.39 20.29
C THR A 336 -12.38 -4.14 19.74
N LYS A 337 -13.34 -4.45 20.63
CA LYS A 337 -14.64 -5.03 20.24
C LYS A 337 -15.27 -4.29 19.04
N GLY A 338 -15.19 -2.96 19.03
CA GLY A 338 -15.75 -2.14 17.94
C GLY A 338 -15.12 -2.41 16.57
N VAL A 339 -13.84 -2.77 16.51
CA VAL A 339 -13.16 -3.14 15.24
C VAL A 339 -13.72 -4.46 14.72
N ILE A 340 -13.79 -5.47 15.59
CA ILE A 340 -14.28 -6.81 15.25
C ILE A 340 -15.74 -6.76 14.81
N THR A 341 -16.59 -6.08 15.57
CA THR A 341 -18.01 -5.96 15.24
C THR A 341 -18.20 -5.36 13.85
N ARG A 342 -17.39 -4.38 13.42
CA ARG A 342 -17.52 -3.77 12.08
C ARG A 342 -17.17 -4.76 10.95
N HIS A 343 -16.15 -5.59 11.13
CA HIS A 343 -15.80 -6.61 10.14
C HIS A 343 -16.89 -7.67 10.03
N LEU A 344 -17.34 -8.18 11.19
CA LEU A 344 -18.41 -9.17 11.25
C LEU A 344 -19.70 -8.65 10.61
N GLU A 345 -20.07 -7.41 10.93
CA GLU A 345 -21.24 -6.77 10.33
C GLU A 345 -21.14 -6.69 8.79
N TRP A 346 -19.96 -6.37 8.23
CA TRP A 346 -19.75 -6.36 6.77
C TRP A 346 -19.87 -7.76 6.17
N LEU A 347 -19.22 -8.75 6.77
CA LEU A 347 -19.29 -10.15 6.32
C LEU A 347 -20.72 -10.70 6.38
N GLN A 348 -21.50 -10.32 7.40
CA GLN A 348 -22.92 -10.67 7.48
C GLN A 348 -23.72 -9.99 6.37
N SER A 349 -23.50 -8.69 6.16
CA SER A 349 -24.22 -7.93 5.12
C SER A 349 -24.01 -8.47 3.71
N ILE A 350 -22.83 -9.01 3.40
CA ILE A 350 -22.56 -9.63 2.09
C ILE A 350 -22.93 -11.13 2.03
N GLY A 351 -23.41 -11.70 3.14
CA GLY A 351 -23.90 -13.08 3.23
C GLY A 351 -22.81 -14.14 3.43
N TYR A 352 -21.59 -13.76 3.81
CA TYR A 352 -20.46 -14.69 3.95
C TYR A 352 -20.40 -15.36 5.32
N ILE A 353 -21.04 -14.75 6.31
CA ILE A 353 -21.20 -15.32 7.64
C ILE A 353 -22.62 -15.05 8.13
N GLU A 354 -23.05 -15.82 9.11
CA GLU A 354 -24.30 -15.60 9.81
C GLU A 354 -24.08 -15.73 11.32
N GLU A 355 -24.86 -14.99 12.10
CA GLU A 355 -24.87 -15.12 13.56
C GLU A 355 -26.09 -15.92 14.00
N ASN A 356 -25.87 -16.88 14.89
CA ASN A 356 -26.92 -17.62 15.56
C ASN A 356 -26.55 -17.80 17.04
N ASN A 357 -27.41 -17.31 17.95
CA ASN A 357 -27.23 -17.40 19.40
C ASN A 357 -25.86 -16.89 19.89
N GLY A 358 -25.40 -15.74 19.38
CA GLY A 358 -24.12 -15.14 19.77
C GLY A 358 -22.87 -15.84 19.23
N LYS A 359 -23.05 -16.74 18.25
CA LYS A 359 -21.95 -17.39 17.51
C LYS A 359 -22.07 -17.10 16.03
N TYR A 360 -20.94 -16.79 15.43
CA TYR A 360 -20.77 -16.56 14.00
C TYR A 360 -20.34 -17.87 13.34
N ARG A 361 -20.89 -18.18 12.18
CA ARG A 361 -20.44 -19.28 11.31
C ARG A 361 -20.29 -18.80 9.88
N ILE A 362 -19.33 -19.36 9.17
CA ILE A 362 -19.19 -19.13 7.72
C ILE A 362 -20.36 -19.80 6.97
N THR A 363 -20.87 -19.15 5.93
CA THR A 363 -21.88 -19.71 5.03
C THR A 363 -21.22 -20.54 3.92
N ASP A 364 -22.02 -21.20 3.09
CA ASP A 364 -21.50 -21.94 1.93
C ASP A 364 -20.86 -20.98 0.91
N GLU A 365 -21.42 -19.78 0.75
CA GLU A 365 -20.89 -18.70 -0.09
C GLU A 365 -19.55 -18.18 0.44
N GLY A 366 -19.46 -17.91 1.75
CA GLY A 366 -18.22 -17.48 2.38
C GLY A 366 -17.11 -18.53 2.26
N ASN A 367 -17.46 -19.81 2.45
CA ASN A 367 -16.52 -20.92 2.36
C ASN A 367 -16.06 -21.16 0.91
N SER A 368 -16.96 -21.02 -0.07
CA SER A 368 -16.60 -21.09 -1.49
C SER A 368 -15.65 -19.97 -1.88
N THR A 369 -15.88 -18.76 -1.37
CA THR A 369 -14.99 -17.61 -1.59
C THR A 369 -13.60 -17.84 -1.02
N LEU A 370 -13.51 -18.34 0.22
CA LEU A 370 -12.24 -18.66 0.86
C LEU A 370 -11.46 -19.71 0.04
N ARG A 371 -12.13 -20.76 -0.43
CA ARG A 371 -11.51 -21.85 -1.22
C ARG A 371 -11.08 -21.45 -2.62
N ASN A 372 -11.71 -20.46 -3.23
CA ASN A 372 -11.30 -19.99 -4.56
C ASN A 372 -10.05 -19.09 -4.51
N ARG A 373 -9.56 -18.77 -3.31
CA ARG A 373 -8.39 -17.90 -3.07
C ARG A 373 -7.14 -18.67 -2.62
N TYR A 374 -7.26 -19.96 -2.29
CA TYR A 374 -6.19 -20.89 -1.92
C TYR A 374 -6.25 -22.14 -2.80
#